data_AF-A0A382SXT0-F1
#
_entry.id   AF-A0A382SXT0-F1
#
_cell.length_a   1.000
_cell.length_b   1.000
_cell.length_c   1.000
_cell.angle_alpha   90.00
_cell.angle_beta   90.00
_cell.angle_gamma   90.00
#
_symmetry.space_group_name_H-M   'P 1'
#
loop_
_entity.id
_entity.type
_entity.pdbx_description
1 polymer ?
#
loop_
_entity_poly.entity_id
_entity_poly.type
_entity_poly.pdbx_seq_one_letter_code
_entity_poly.pdbx_strand_id
1 'polypeptide(L)'
;MIVPAALKLRQAAHDTEAVSTMLLSFPMTNNGMEDDRVLSIDGSSLTLEDVERVAHRRICRCELGEEARAGMEGSRGRVIEVVESGATVYGVNTGFGHFG
;
A
#
# COMPACT_ATOMS: atom_id res chain seq x y z
N MET A 1 0.52 35.25 31.15
CA MET A 1 1.81 34.55 30.98
C MET A 1 1.56 33.05 31.14
N ILE A 2 1.45 32.34 30.03
CA ILE A 2 1.15 30.90 29.98
C ILE A 2 2.48 30.17 29.73
N VAL A 3 3.14 29.69 30.78
CA VAL A 3 4.25 28.71 30.67
C VAL A 3 4.23 27.68 31.82
N PRO A 4 3.20 26.84 32.04
CA PRO A 4 3.37 25.66 32.90
C PRO A 4 3.39 24.32 32.13
N ALA A 5 2.85 24.27 30.91
CA ALA A 5 2.62 23.00 30.20
C ALA A 5 3.91 22.36 29.66
N ALA A 6 4.87 23.17 29.19
CA ALA A 6 6.10 22.66 28.59
C ALA A 6 7.07 22.04 29.60
N LEU A 7 6.97 22.35 30.90
CA LEU A 7 7.90 21.85 31.91
C LEU A 7 7.53 20.44 32.42
N LYS A 8 6.24 20.05 32.32
CA LYS A 8 5.79 18.70 32.70
C LYS A 8 6.21 17.60 31.71
N LEU A 9 6.52 17.98 30.46
CA LEU A 9 6.93 17.04 29.41
C LEU A 9 8.37 16.52 29.58
N ARG A 10 9.24 17.22 30.30
CA ARG A 10 10.64 16.80 30.49
C ARG A 10 10.82 15.75 31.61
N GLN A 11 9.92 15.75 32.60
CA GLN A 11 10.06 14.87 33.77
C GLN A 11 9.46 13.47 33.53
N ALA A 12 8.42 13.35 32.70
CA ALA A 12 7.79 12.06 32.38
C ALA A 12 8.63 11.16 31.45
N ALA A 13 9.65 11.71 30.79
CA ALA A 13 10.53 10.95 29.89
C ALA A 13 11.55 10.06 30.63
N HIS A 14 11.66 10.17 31.96
CA HIS A 14 12.55 9.34 32.78
C HIS A 14 11.86 8.17 33.48
N ASP A 15 10.52 8.10 33.45
CA ASP A 15 9.75 7.05 34.11
C ASP A 15 9.18 6.07 33.07
N THR A 16 9.93 4.99 32.82
CA THR A 16 9.58 3.92 31.87
C THR A 16 8.21 3.29 32.17
N GLU A 17 7.84 3.23 33.45
CA GLU A 17 6.54 2.78 33.96
C GLU A 17 5.38 3.69 33.49
N ALA A 18 5.57 5.01 33.47
CA ALA A 18 4.53 5.96 33.09
C ALA A 18 4.23 5.89 31.58
N VAL A 19 5.27 5.73 30.76
CA VAL A 19 5.12 5.54 29.31
C VAL A 19 4.46 4.19 29.00
N SER A 20 4.82 3.13 29.72
CA SER A 20 4.20 1.81 29.57
C SER A 20 2.71 1.82 29.96
N THR A 21 2.38 2.47 31.08
CA THR A 21 0.98 2.65 31.53
C THR A 21 0.18 3.53 30.57
N MET A 22 0.81 4.53 29.95
CA MET A 22 0.17 5.39 28.96
C MET A 22 -0.10 4.65 27.64
N LEU A 23 0.79 3.74 27.21
CA LEU A 23 0.56 2.85 26.08
C LEU A 23 -0.55 1.82 26.34
N LEU A 24 -0.69 1.34 27.59
CA LEU A 24 -1.68 0.34 27.99
C LEU A 24 -3.09 0.92 28.24
N SER A 25 -3.23 2.23 28.38
CA SER A 25 -4.52 2.91 28.62
C SER A 25 -5.20 3.40 27.34
N PHE A 26 -4.51 3.36 26.19
CA PHE A 26 -5.16 3.51 24.91
C PHE A 26 -5.86 2.18 24.56
N PRO A 27 -7.17 2.18 24.24
CA PRO A 27 -7.83 0.98 23.78
C PRO A 27 -7.20 0.56 22.46
N MET A 28 -6.30 -0.43 22.51
CA MET A 28 -5.91 -1.20 21.34
C MET A 28 -7.13 -2.02 20.94
N THR A 29 -7.97 -1.46 20.07
CA THR A 29 -9.00 -2.21 19.36
C THR A 29 -8.30 -3.26 18.49
N ASN A 30 -8.06 -4.41 19.09
CA ASN A 30 -7.56 -5.62 18.48
C ASN A 30 -8.65 -6.20 17.56
N ASN A 31 -8.80 -5.57 16.39
CA ASN A 31 -9.46 -6.06 15.18
C ASN A 31 -9.24 -5.12 13.95
N GLY A 32 -8.34 -4.12 14.03
CA GLY A 32 -8.11 -3.14 12.95
C GLY A 32 -6.66 -2.88 12.55
N MET A 33 -5.67 -3.60 13.08
CA MET A 33 -4.24 -3.33 12.84
C MET A 33 -3.59 -4.20 11.74
N GLU A 34 -4.33 -5.15 11.17
CA GLU A 34 -3.87 -5.92 10.00
C GLU A 34 -4.07 -5.14 8.69
N ASP A 35 -5.09 -4.27 8.63
CA ASP A 35 -5.49 -3.56 7.40
C ASP A 35 -4.54 -2.40 7.04
N ASP A 36 -3.99 -1.69 8.04
CA ASP A 36 -3.00 -0.61 7.82
C ASP A 36 -1.68 -1.08 7.16
N ARG A 37 -1.44 -2.39 7.14
CA ARG A 37 -0.27 -3.02 6.49
C ARG A 37 -0.58 -3.56 5.10
N VAL A 38 -1.83 -3.44 4.64
CA VAL A 38 -2.28 -3.86 3.31
C VAL A 38 -2.59 -2.63 2.46
N LEU A 39 -1.92 -2.50 1.32
CA LEU A 39 -2.24 -1.48 0.32
C LEU A 39 -3.07 -2.09 -0.80
N SER A 40 -4.29 -1.60 -0.99
CA SER A 40 -5.13 -1.96 -2.15
C SER A 40 -4.68 -1.18 -3.39
N ILE A 41 -4.48 -1.89 -4.51
CA ILE A 41 -4.08 -1.34 -5.80
C ILE A 41 -5.28 -1.45 -6.75
N ASP A 42 -5.83 -0.30 -7.12
CA ASP A 42 -7.00 -0.19 -8.01
C ASP A 42 -6.67 0.33 -9.42
N GLY A 43 -5.43 0.78 -9.63
CA GLY A 43 -4.96 1.32 -10.92
C GLY A 43 -5.07 2.84 -11.07
N SER A 44 -5.55 3.58 -10.07
CA SER A 44 -5.79 5.03 -10.17
C SER A 44 -5.52 5.85 -8.90
N SER A 45 -5.56 5.25 -7.71
CA SER A 45 -5.49 5.98 -6.43
C SER A 45 -4.11 6.04 -5.77
N LEU A 46 -3.09 5.41 -6.36
CA LEU A 46 -1.76 5.29 -5.74
C LEU A 46 -1.09 6.65 -5.54
N THR A 47 -0.66 6.93 -4.31
CA THR A 47 0.07 8.15 -3.93
C THR A 47 1.59 7.92 -3.78
N LEU A 48 2.37 8.99 -3.71
CA LEU A 48 3.83 8.90 -3.47
C LEU A 48 4.14 8.45 -2.03
N GLU A 49 3.31 8.85 -1.08
CA GLU A 49 3.40 8.44 0.32
C GLU A 49 3.20 6.93 0.46
N ASP A 50 2.27 6.34 -0.30
CA ASP A 50 2.08 4.88 -0.31
C ASP A 50 3.29 4.16 -0.89
N VAL A 51 3.91 4.70 -1.94
CA VAL A 51 5.15 4.16 -2.52
C VAL A 51 6.29 4.20 -1.50
N GLU A 52 6.46 5.32 -0.78
CA GLU A 52 7.46 5.46 0.28
C GLU A 52 7.22 4.43 1.40
N ARG A 53 5.97 4.28 1.84
CA ARG A 53 5.59 3.32 2.89
C ARG A 53 5.89 1.89 2.48
N VAL A 54 5.65 1.51 1.23
CA VAL A 54 6.00 0.18 0.70
C VAL A 54 7.51 0.01 0.61
N ALA A 55 8.23 0.97 0.03
CA ALA A 55 9.68 0.92 -0.16
C ALA A 55 10.44 0.79 1.17
N HIS A 56 9.97 1.48 2.21
CA HIS A 56 10.53 1.42 3.56
C HIS A 56 9.92 0.33 4.45
N ARG A 57 9.17 -0.63 3.87
CA ARG A 57 8.58 -1.80 4.55
C ARG A 57 7.63 -1.46 5.70
N ARG A 58 6.99 -0.28 5.65
CA ARG A 58 5.93 0.13 6.58
C ARG A 58 4.58 -0.48 6.19
N ILE A 59 4.42 -0.84 4.92
CA ILE A 59 3.35 -1.70 4.39
C ILE A 59 4.00 -3.03 4.01
N CYS A 60 3.40 -4.15 4.42
CA CYS A 60 3.97 -5.48 4.23
C CYS A 60 3.30 -6.27 3.11
N ARG A 61 2.11 -5.84 2.67
CA ARG A 61 1.30 -6.55 1.68
C ARG A 61 0.65 -5.55 0.74
N CYS A 62 0.68 -5.85 -0.56
CA CYS A 62 -0.08 -5.12 -1.56
C CYS A 62 -1.04 -6.10 -2.22
N GLU A 63 -2.28 -5.68 -2.47
CA GLU A 63 -3.31 -6.52 -3.07
C GLU A 63 -4.02 -5.77 -4.18
N LEU A 64 -4.46 -6.50 -5.20
CA LEU A 64 -5.36 -5.93 -6.19
C LEU A 64 -6.76 -5.78 -5.59
N GLY A 65 -7.36 -4.60 -5.76
CA GLY A 65 -8.79 -4.41 -5.55
C GLY A 65 -9.62 -5.33 -6.44
N GLU A 66 -10.85 -5.64 -6.05
CA GLU A 66 -11.69 -6.62 -6.77
C GLU A 66 -11.95 -6.20 -8.23
N GLU A 67 -12.27 -4.92 -8.46
CA GLU A 67 -12.48 -4.37 -9.80
C GLU A 67 -11.20 -4.43 -10.65
N ALA A 68 -10.05 -4.10 -10.06
CA ALA A 68 -8.76 -4.19 -10.74
C ALA A 68 -8.45 -5.65 -11.13
N ARG A 69 -8.73 -6.61 -10.24
CA ARG A 69 -8.57 -8.05 -10.52
C ARG A 69 -9.45 -8.48 -11.69
N ALA A 70 -10.72 -8.09 -11.70
CA ALA A 70 -11.64 -8.40 -12.80
C ALA A 70 -11.19 -7.75 -14.12
N GLY A 71 -10.74 -6.49 -14.07
CA GLY A 71 -10.20 -5.77 -15.23
C GLY A 71 -8.95 -6.45 -15.82
N MET A 72 -8.06 -6.96 -14.97
CA MET A 72 -6.89 -7.73 -15.41
C MET A 72 -7.26 -9.05 -16.07
N GLU A 73 -8.25 -9.78 -15.55
CA GLU A 73 -8.74 -11.00 -16.19
C GLU A 73 -9.35 -10.70 -17.57
N GLY A 74 -10.17 -9.65 -17.68
CA GLY A 74 -10.72 -9.21 -18.96
C GLY A 74 -9.64 -8.76 -19.95
N SER A 75 -8.57 -8.11 -19.48
CA SER A 75 -7.41 -7.75 -20.29
C SER A 75 -6.71 -8.99 -20.84
N ARG A 76 -6.49 -9.99 -19.99
CA ARG A 76 -5.89 -11.27 -20.38
C ARG A 76 -6.73 -11.98 -21.44
N GLY A 77 -8.05 -12.03 -21.28
CA GLY A 77 -8.97 -12.61 -22.26
C GLY A 77 -8.81 -12.00 -23.65
N ARG A 78 -8.79 -10.65 -23.74
CA ARG A 78 -8.59 -9.94 -25.02
C ARG A 78 -7.25 -10.28 -25.69
N VAL A 79 -6.17 -10.40 -24.91
CA VAL A 79 -4.86 -10.79 -25.46
C VAL A 79 -4.91 -12.20 -26.05
N ILE A 80 -5.59 -13.13 -25.37
CA ILE A 80 -5.76 -14.51 -25.86
C ILE A 80 -6.57 -14.51 -27.17
N GLU A 81 -7.71 -13.82 -27.21
CA GLU A 81 -8.54 -13.70 -28.43
C GLU A 81 -7.75 -13.15 -29.62
N VAL A 82 -6.92 -12.13 -29.40
CA VAL A 82 -6.05 -11.55 -30.42
C VAL A 82 -5.05 -12.58 -30.96
N VAL A 83 -4.39 -13.32 -30.07
CA VAL A 83 -3.42 -14.36 -30.46
C VAL A 83 -4.11 -15.46 -31.27
N GLU A 84 -5.28 -15.91 -30.83
CA GLU A 84 -6.08 -16.94 -31.50
C GLU A 84 -6.64 -16.49 -32.85
N SER A 85 -6.99 -15.21 -32.98
CA SER A 85 -7.48 -14.63 -34.25
C SER A 85 -6.42 -14.58 -35.35
N GLY A 86 -5.13 -14.74 -35.00
CA GLY A 86 -4.01 -14.57 -35.92
C GLY A 86 -3.75 -13.10 -36.31
N ALA A 87 -4.42 -12.14 -35.67
CA ALA A 87 -4.18 -10.72 -35.91
C ALA A 87 -2.76 -10.33 -35.47
N THR A 88 -2.06 -9.58 -36.32
CA THR A 88 -0.70 -9.11 -36.03
C THR A 88 -0.76 -7.95 -35.02
N VAL A 89 -0.24 -8.17 -33.81
CA VAL A 89 -0.21 -7.18 -32.73
C VAL A 89 1.20 -7.03 -32.17
N TYR A 90 1.66 -5.77 -32.15
CA TYR A 90 3.01 -5.44 -31.77
C TYR A 90 3.32 -5.82 -30.32
N GLY A 91 4.46 -6.48 -30.11
CA GLY A 91 4.89 -6.94 -28.79
C GLY A 91 4.05 -8.05 -28.18
N VAL A 92 3.14 -8.65 -28.96
CA VAL A 92 2.38 -9.85 -28.59
C VAL A 92 2.80 -11.02 -29.47
N ASN A 93 2.58 -10.94 -30.78
CA ASN A 93 2.99 -11.94 -31.76
C ASN A 93 3.87 -11.38 -32.88
N THR A 94 4.18 -10.08 -32.86
CA THR A 94 5.39 -9.54 -33.50
C THR A 94 6.51 -9.51 -32.47
N GLY A 95 7.77 -9.40 -32.92
CA GLY A 95 8.84 -9.09 -31.99
C GLY A 95 8.85 -7.60 -31.58
N PHE A 96 9.91 -7.19 -30.89
CA PHE A 96 10.02 -5.89 -30.22
C PHE A 96 11.11 -5.01 -30.87
N GLY A 97 10.91 -3.69 -30.87
CA GLY A 97 11.87 -2.68 -31.34
C GLY A 97 11.89 -2.49 -32.87
N HIS A 98 12.89 -1.74 -33.35
CA HIS A 98 13.20 -1.64 -34.76
C HIS A 98 14.07 -2.84 -35.16
N PHE A 99 13.60 -3.65 -36.11
CA PHE A 99 14.42 -4.66 -36.79
C PHE A 99 15.27 -3.94 -37.85
N GLY A 100 16.35 -3.31 -37.40
CA GLY A 100 17.37 -2.70 -38.25
C GLY A 100 18.59 -3.59 -38.36
#